data_AF-A0A523PSS0-F1
#
_entry.id   AF-A0A523PSS0-F1
#
_cell.length_a   1.000
_cell.length_b   1.000
_cell.length_c   1.000
_cell.angle_alpha   90.00
_cell.angle_beta   90.00
_cell.angle_gamma   90.00
#
_symmetry.space_group_name_H-M   'P 1'
#
loop_
_entity.id
_entity.type
_entity.pdbx_description
1 polymer ?
#
loop_
_entity_poly.entity_id
_entity_poly.type
_entity_poly.pdbx_seq_one_letter_code
_entity_poly.pdbx_strand_id
1 'polypeptide(L)'
;MIRNATLAAATILTLSAAYAVGLEEKPFPTSSTTLRTDGALYFVRGRQAIPRNAKIVSLRKMKVHGLGEEAVLEVSGILELKAVTGGEVILEDVWLELTPECRSLYLSHVSFTGKGGIRPSPRGPSKAKVFVESTKFTNGAQLLMDCTGGSISLNAVHATEPVVIRGIPRSDKAGSTLELQILSCQGKERNGPYKGFTAGLIVEGVKEVLVRNNYLGGKLSRFLNNGAVDFDGNNARSVDLEFIMEYPKDFKRVKVHNCDFRSQRVKFYAPGTGKKAQRLVIDHSWFDTGTEAAVIKAAQIIDNDVDPSNGVLVKFKKIVPIAMGLGGRAGSK
;
A
#
# COMPACT_ATOMS: atom_id res chain seq x y z
N MET A 1 -3.15 -49.78 -46.12
CA MET A 1 -3.21 -50.56 -44.87
C MET A 1 -1.90 -50.28 -44.15
N ILE A 2 -1.80 -49.63 -43.00
CA ILE A 2 -2.44 -49.88 -41.71
C ILE A 2 -2.62 -48.51 -40.99
N ARG A 3 -3.77 -48.36 -40.33
CA ARG A 3 -4.13 -47.24 -39.46
C ARG A 3 -3.28 -47.26 -38.19
N ASN A 4 -2.94 -46.11 -37.62
CA ASN A 4 -2.94 -45.96 -36.15
C ASN A 4 -3.21 -44.50 -35.78
N ALA A 5 -4.38 -44.32 -35.18
CA ALA A 5 -4.80 -43.13 -34.48
C ALA A 5 -4.29 -43.20 -33.04
N THR A 6 -3.89 -42.06 -32.48
CA THR A 6 -3.80 -41.90 -31.03
C THR A 6 -4.28 -40.50 -30.66
N LEU A 7 -5.56 -40.43 -30.30
CA LEU A 7 -6.10 -39.42 -29.39
C LEU A 7 -5.51 -39.67 -27.98
N ALA A 8 -5.10 -38.62 -27.30
CA ALA A 8 -5.02 -38.58 -25.84
C ALA A 8 -5.23 -37.11 -25.41
N ALA A 9 -6.46 -36.76 -25.07
CA ALA A 9 -6.99 -36.69 -23.70
C ALA A 9 -6.81 -35.27 -23.12
N ALA A 10 -7.82 -34.43 -23.38
CA ALA A 10 -8.03 -33.18 -22.67
C ALA A 10 -8.56 -33.50 -21.27
N THR A 11 -7.68 -33.45 -20.26
CA THR A 11 -8.07 -33.62 -18.87
C THR A 11 -8.76 -32.34 -18.39
N ILE A 12 -10.08 -32.41 -18.32
CA ILE A 12 -10.95 -31.42 -17.69
C ILE A 12 -10.59 -31.33 -16.21
N LEU A 13 -10.02 -30.19 -15.81
CA LEU A 13 -9.84 -29.80 -14.40
C LEU A 13 -11.16 -29.19 -13.89
N THR A 14 -12.17 -30.05 -13.67
CA THR A 14 -13.33 -29.72 -12.84
C THR A 14 -13.08 -30.30 -11.45
N LEU A 15 -12.42 -29.52 -10.59
CA LEU A 15 -12.26 -29.84 -9.18
C LEU A 15 -12.28 -28.56 -8.33
N SER A 16 -13.46 -27.94 -8.27
CA SER A 16 -13.86 -27.06 -7.18
C SER A 16 -15.39 -26.91 -7.14
N ALA A 17 -16.09 -28.04 -7.09
CA ALA A 17 -17.52 -28.10 -6.80
C ALA A 17 -17.76 -29.12 -5.67
N ALA A 18 -17.22 -28.82 -4.49
CA ALA A 18 -17.59 -29.53 -3.27
C ALA A 18 -17.70 -28.50 -2.15
N TYR A 19 -18.88 -28.45 -1.52
CA TYR A 19 -19.37 -27.49 -0.52
C TYR A 19 -20.01 -26.19 -1.04
N ALA A 20 -20.99 -26.31 -1.93
CA ALA A 20 -22.09 -25.35 -2.03
C ALA A 20 -23.34 -25.97 -1.38
N VAL A 21 -23.32 -26.17 -0.06
CA VAL A 21 -24.58 -26.26 0.70
C VAL A 21 -25.18 -24.85 0.57
N GLY A 22 -26.35 -24.76 -0.07
CA GLY A 22 -26.95 -23.54 -0.62
C GLY A 22 -26.96 -22.34 0.33
N LEU A 23 -25.85 -21.61 0.37
CA LEU A 23 -25.77 -20.31 1.00
C LEU A 23 -26.51 -19.34 0.08
N GLU A 24 -27.75 -19.05 0.46
CA GLU A 24 -28.56 -18.01 -0.18
C GLU A 24 -27.79 -16.69 -0.14
N GLU A 25 -27.61 -16.12 -1.33
CA GLU A 25 -26.94 -14.85 -1.54
C GLU A 25 -27.82 -13.69 -1.07
N LYS A 26 -27.27 -12.74 -0.29
CA LYS A 26 -28.05 -11.66 0.33
C LYS A 26 -27.44 -10.28 0.07
N PRO A 27 -28.23 -9.21 0.04
CA PRO A 27 -27.65 -7.86 -0.05
C PRO A 27 -26.73 -7.61 1.16
N PHE A 28 -25.61 -6.94 0.93
CA PHE A 28 -24.73 -6.51 2.01
C PHE A 28 -25.50 -5.59 2.97
N PRO A 29 -25.41 -5.79 4.30
CA PRO A 29 -26.17 -4.97 5.24
C PRO A 29 -25.71 -3.52 5.20
N THR A 30 -26.64 -2.59 5.39
CA THR A 30 -26.36 -1.14 5.47
C THR A 30 -26.70 -0.57 6.85
N SER A 31 -27.30 -1.36 7.74
CA SER A 31 -27.60 -1.00 9.13
C SER A 31 -26.63 -1.66 10.10
N SER A 32 -26.61 -1.18 11.36
CA SER A 32 -25.76 -1.75 12.41
C SER A 32 -26.02 -3.24 12.59
N THR A 33 -24.99 -4.06 12.41
CA THR A 33 -25.11 -5.51 12.56
C THR A 33 -23.76 -6.17 12.81
N THR A 34 -23.80 -7.40 13.30
CA THR A 34 -22.64 -8.30 13.36
C THR A 34 -22.89 -9.51 12.49
N LEU A 35 -22.07 -9.70 11.47
CA LEU A 35 -22.11 -10.84 10.56
C LEU A 35 -21.44 -12.04 11.25
N ARG A 36 -22.27 -12.99 11.67
CA ARG A 36 -21.85 -14.17 12.46
C ARG A 36 -21.81 -15.47 11.66
N THR A 37 -22.44 -15.49 10.48
CA THR A 37 -22.54 -16.67 9.63
C THR A 37 -21.22 -16.91 8.90
N ASP A 38 -20.64 -18.09 9.11
CA ASP A 38 -19.40 -18.49 8.45
C ASP A 38 -19.66 -18.87 6.98
N GLY A 39 -18.82 -18.35 6.08
CA GLY A 39 -18.95 -18.58 4.64
C GLY A 39 -20.08 -17.79 3.96
N ALA A 40 -20.72 -16.83 4.64
CA ALA A 40 -21.82 -16.06 4.08
C ALA A 40 -21.48 -15.42 2.72
N LEU A 41 -22.47 -15.40 1.83
CA LEU A 41 -22.37 -14.81 0.50
C LEU A 41 -23.24 -13.54 0.45
N TYR A 42 -22.60 -12.41 0.18
CA TYR A 42 -23.26 -11.13 0.02
C TYR A 42 -23.02 -10.54 -1.38
N PHE A 43 -23.92 -9.65 -1.78
CA PHE A 43 -23.73 -8.82 -2.96
C PHE A 43 -23.86 -7.33 -2.67
N VAL A 44 -23.14 -6.54 -3.46
CA VAL A 44 -23.30 -5.07 -3.53
C VAL A 44 -23.73 -4.72 -4.94
N ARG A 45 -24.87 -4.05 -5.07
CA ARG A 45 -25.37 -3.55 -6.36
C ARG A 45 -25.51 -2.04 -6.27
N GLY A 46 -24.97 -1.34 -7.26
CA GLY A 46 -24.96 0.11 -7.26
C GLY A 46 -24.18 0.67 -6.07
N ARG A 47 -24.54 1.88 -5.66
CA ARG A 47 -23.96 2.58 -4.53
C ARG A 47 -24.82 2.34 -3.28
N GLN A 48 -24.25 1.75 -2.25
CA GLN A 48 -24.91 1.45 -0.98
C GLN A 48 -24.24 2.22 0.15
N ALA A 49 -25.02 2.99 0.90
CA ALA A 49 -24.52 3.81 1.98
C ALA A 49 -24.52 3.06 3.32
N ILE A 50 -23.37 3.06 4.01
CA ILE A 50 -23.25 2.71 5.43
C ILE A 50 -23.27 4.03 6.21
N PRO A 51 -24.42 4.43 6.79
CA PRO A 51 -24.60 5.75 7.36
C PRO A 51 -23.75 5.96 8.61
N ARG A 52 -23.59 7.22 9.01
CA ARG A 52 -22.70 7.65 10.10
C ARG A 52 -22.95 6.96 11.46
N ASN A 53 -24.17 6.53 11.71
CA ASN A 53 -24.60 5.83 12.93
C ASN A 53 -24.58 4.29 12.80
N ALA A 54 -24.23 3.75 11.63
CA ALA A 54 -24.12 2.31 11.43
C ALA A 54 -22.73 1.78 11.81
N LYS A 55 -22.73 0.61 12.45
CA LYS A 55 -21.53 -0.19 12.69
C LYS A 55 -21.75 -1.60 12.14
N ILE A 56 -21.02 -1.96 11.11
CA ILE A 56 -21.05 -3.31 10.54
C ILE A 56 -19.76 -4.02 10.91
N VAL A 57 -19.88 -5.16 11.58
CA VAL A 57 -18.74 -5.98 11.99
C VAL A 57 -18.87 -7.37 11.40
N SER A 58 -17.87 -7.85 10.68
CA SER A 58 -17.71 -9.28 10.38
C SER A 58 -16.57 -9.86 11.19
N LEU A 59 -16.77 -11.07 11.73
CA LEU A 59 -15.76 -11.83 12.48
C LEU A 59 -15.38 -13.17 11.81
N ARG A 60 -16.01 -13.49 10.68
CA ARG A 60 -15.94 -14.79 9.99
C ARG A 60 -15.51 -14.62 8.54
N LYS A 61 -15.08 -15.70 7.90
CA LYS A 61 -14.89 -15.70 6.44
C LYS A 61 -16.24 -15.45 5.76
N MET A 62 -16.21 -14.68 4.69
CA MET A 62 -17.38 -14.39 3.87
C MET A 62 -16.91 -13.91 2.51
N LYS A 63 -17.80 -13.94 1.52
CA LYS A 63 -17.55 -13.35 0.21
C LYS A 63 -18.60 -12.27 -0.04
N VAL A 64 -18.15 -11.10 -0.45
CA VAL A 64 -18.98 -10.03 -0.98
C VAL A 64 -18.55 -9.82 -2.42
N HIS A 65 -19.49 -9.84 -3.35
CA HIS A 65 -19.19 -9.57 -4.76
C HIS A 65 -20.03 -8.42 -5.30
N GLY A 66 -19.43 -7.66 -6.21
CA GLY A 66 -20.07 -6.57 -6.91
C GLY A 66 -20.97 -7.07 -8.02
N LEU A 67 -22.15 -6.47 -8.15
CA LEU A 67 -23.07 -6.69 -9.27
C LEU A 67 -23.18 -5.41 -10.10
N GLY A 68 -22.69 -5.48 -11.34
CA GLY A 68 -22.66 -4.36 -12.29
C GLY A 68 -21.35 -3.59 -12.28
N GLU A 69 -21.29 -2.49 -13.04
CA GLU A 69 -20.05 -1.71 -13.22
C GLU A 69 -19.69 -0.84 -11.99
N GLU A 70 -20.69 -0.48 -11.18
CA GLU A 70 -20.53 0.37 -10.00
C GLU A 70 -21.07 -0.33 -8.75
N ALA A 71 -20.32 -1.27 -8.18
CA ALA A 71 -20.61 -1.83 -6.86
C ALA A 71 -19.79 -1.13 -5.78
N VAL A 72 -20.42 -0.23 -5.03
CA VAL A 72 -19.75 0.69 -4.10
C VAL A 72 -20.40 0.64 -2.72
N LEU A 73 -19.57 0.51 -1.68
CA LEU A 73 -19.94 0.76 -0.30
C LEU A 73 -19.45 2.16 0.10
N GLU A 74 -20.37 3.10 0.24
CA GLU A 74 -20.09 4.46 0.74
C GLU A 74 -20.07 4.44 2.27
N VAL A 75 -18.89 4.52 2.88
CA VAL A 75 -18.71 4.36 4.32
C VAL A 75 -18.70 5.73 4.99
N SER A 76 -19.77 6.09 5.70
CA SER A 76 -19.82 7.24 6.63
C SER A 76 -19.73 6.82 8.09
N GLY A 77 -20.13 5.58 8.41
CA GLY A 77 -20.12 5.04 9.78
C GLY A 77 -18.81 4.35 10.15
N ILE A 78 -18.96 3.14 10.68
CA ILE A 78 -17.87 2.24 11.05
C ILE A 78 -18.04 0.94 10.26
N LEU A 79 -16.99 0.53 9.55
CA LEU A 79 -16.91 -0.76 8.89
C LEU A 79 -15.71 -1.54 9.43
N GLU A 80 -15.98 -2.70 10.05
CA GLU A 80 -14.97 -3.61 10.55
C GLU A 80 -15.14 -4.98 9.87
N LEU A 81 -14.24 -5.32 8.95
CA LEU A 81 -14.23 -6.63 8.28
C LEU A 81 -13.01 -7.41 8.76
N LYS A 82 -13.25 -8.51 9.48
CA LYS A 82 -12.17 -9.39 9.93
C LYS A 82 -12.57 -10.86 9.95
N ALA A 83 -11.63 -11.74 9.66
CA ALA A 83 -11.81 -13.19 9.75
C ALA A 83 -11.00 -13.77 10.92
N VAL A 84 -11.44 -13.50 12.16
CA VAL A 84 -10.65 -13.78 13.39
C VAL A 84 -10.43 -15.27 13.62
N THR A 85 -11.35 -16.13 13.19
CA THR A 85 -11.27 -17.58 13.42
C THR A 85 -10.64 -18.36 12.27
N GLY A 86 -9.84 -17.69 11.45
CA GLY A 86 -9.25 -18.25 10.24
C GLY A 86 -10.13 -18.10 9.01
N GLY A 87 -9.50 -18.23 7.84
CA GLY A 87 -10.09 -17.90 6.55
C GLY A 87 -9.84 -16.44 6.14
N GLU A 88 -10.67 -15.92 5.24
CA GLU A 88 -10.50 -14.60 4.65
C GLU A 88 -11.87 -14.00 4.31
N VAL A 89 -11.99 -12.67 4.39
CA VAL A 89 -13.12 -11.93 3.80
C VAL A 89 -12.74 -11.56 2.36
N ILE A 90 -13.49 -12.03 1.39
CA ILE A 90 -13.24 -11.74 -0.03
C ILE A 90 -14.18 -10.62 -0.47
N LEU A 91 -13.63 -9.56 -1.05
CA LEU A 91 -14.33 -8.46 -1.70
C LEU A 91 -13.99 -8.50 -3.20
N GLU A 92 -14.88 -9.04 -4.01
CA GLU A 92 -14.69 -9.20 -5.46
C GLU A 92 -15.45 -8.11 -6.21
N ASP A 93 -14.75 -7.31 -7.02
CA ASP A 93 -15.35 -6.21 -7.79
C ASP A 93 -16.13 -5.18 -6.93
N VAL A 94 -15.73 -4.98 -5.67
CA VAL A 94 -16.35 -4.02 -4.75
C VAL A 94 -15.39 -2.88 -4.42
N TRP A 95 -15.89 -1.65 -4.50
CA TRP A 95 -15.20 -0.45 -4.01
C TRP A 95 -15.67 -0.06 -2.60
N LEU A 96 -14.73 0.27 -1.74
CA LEU A 96 -14.98 1.01 -0.51
C LEU A 96 -14.64 2.48 -0.75
N GLU A 97 -15.59 3.37 -0.49
CA GLU A 97 -15.40 4.81 -0.55
C GLU A 97 -15.59 5.42 0.83
N LEU A 98 -14.51 5.95 1.41
CA LEU A 98 -14.55 6.57 2.73
C LEU A 98 -15.00 8.02 2.60
N THR A 99 -16.20 8.33 3.06
CA THR A 99 -16.73 9.70 2.99
C THR A 99 -16.00 10.62 4.00
N PRO A 100 -16.17 11.96 3.89
CA PRO A 100 -15.67 12.90 4.90
C PRO A 100 -16.21 12.64 6.32
N GLU A 101 -17.35 11.95 6.44
CA GLU A 101 -17.98 11.62 7.71
C GLU A 101 -17.52 10.28 8.30
N CYS A 102 -16.81 9.47 7.50
CA CYS A 102 -16.30 8.16 7.90
C CYS A 102 -15.55 8.24 9.23
N ARG A 103 -15.98 7.43 10.19
CA ARG A 103 -15.35 7.39 11.52
C ARG A 103 -14.17 6.43 11.55
N SER A 104 -14.37 5.22 11.05
CA SER A 104 -13.36 4.18 11.11
C SER A 104 -13.54 3.12 10.02
N LEU A 105 -12.43 2.67 9.45
CA LEU A 105 -12.34 1.47 8.65
C LEU A 105 -11.34 0.52 9.31
N TYR A 106 -11.74 -0.72 9.56
CA TYR A 106 -10.86 -1.77 10.05
C TYR A 106 -10.96 -2.98 9.13
N LEU A 107 -9.85 -3.36 8.50
CA LEU A 107 -9.74 -4.53 7.64
C LEU A 107 -8.64 -5.44 8.19
N SER A 108 -8.96 -6.72 8.42
CA SER A 108 -7.97 -7.72 8.83
C SER A 108 -8.26 -9.06 8.18
N HIS A 109 -7.30 -9.64 7.46
CA HIS A 109 -7.52 -10.86 6.65
C HIS A 109 -8.60 -10.66 5.58
N VAL A 110 -8.41 -9.64 4.75
CA VAL A 110 -9.32 -9.26 3.66
C VAL A 110 -8.59 -9.40 2.32
N SER A 111 -9.24 -9.94 1.30
CA SER A 111 -8.75 -9.96 -0.07
C SER A 111 -9.68 -9.17 -0.97
N PHE A 112 -9.18 -8.10 -1.56
CA PHE A 112 -9.78 -7.46 -2.73
C PHE A 112 -9.27 -8.13 -4.01
N THR A 113 -10.19 -8.53 -4.88
CA THR A 113 -9.89 -9.12 -6.18
C THR A 113 -10.76 -8.51 -7.27
N GLY A 114 -10.24 -8.42 -8.49
CA GLY A 114 -10.95 -7.85 -9.63
C GLY A 114 -10.92 -6.32 -9.64
N LYS A 115 -11.95 -5.71 -10.23
CA LYS A 115 -12.13 -4.27 -10.36
C LYS A 115 -12.73 -3.71 -9.07
N GLY A 116 -11.91 -3.49 -8.05
CA GLY A 116 -12.38 -2.99 -6.76
C GLY A 116 -11.24 -2.45 -5.89
N GLY A 117 -11.50 -2.31 -4.59
CA GLY A 117 -10.50 -1.85 -3.63
C GLY A 117 -10.99 -0.70 -2.77
N ILE A 118 -10.08 0.19 -2.41
CA ILE A 118 -10.38 1.42 -1.68
C ILE A 118 -10.08 2.59 -2.62
N ARG A 119 -11.01 3.54 -2.74
CA ARG A 119 -10.81 4.76 -3.52
C ARG A 119 -11.32 6.01 -2.80
N PRO A 120 -10.84 7.22 -3.18
CA PRO A 120 -11.37 8.47 -2.65
C PRO A 120 -12.88 8.59 -2.91
N SER A 121 -13.61 9.14 -1.94
CA SER A 121 -15.02 9.46 -2.13
C SER A 121 -15.17 10.70 -3.02
N PRO A 122 -16.14 10.74 -3.95
CA PRO A 122 -16.44 11.94 -4.72
C PRO A 122 -16.99 13.08 -3.84
N ARG A 123 -17.41 12.77 -2.60
CA ARG A 123 -17.85 13.77 -1.61
C ARG A 123 -16.69 14.48 -0.93
N GLY A 124 -15.46 14.08 -1.19
CA GLY A 124 -14.25 14.68 -0.66
C GLY A 124 -13.44 13.78 0.27
N PRO A 125 -12.29 14.28 0.75
CA PRO A 125 -11.31 13.50 1.52
C PRO A 125 -11.81 13.15 2.92
N SER A 126 -11.40 11.97 3.39
CA SER A 126 -11.79 11.46 4.70
C SER A 126 -10.89 11.99 5.84
N LYS A 127 -11.35 11.80 7.08
CA LYS A 127 -10.56 11.98 8.32
C LYS A 127 -10.62 10.74 9.22
N ALA A 128 -10.99 9.61 8.63
CA ALA A 128 -11.20 8.35 9.35
C ALA A 128 -9.91 7.83 10.00
N LYS A 129 -10.09 7.00 11.03
CA LYS A 129 -9.04 6.07 11.47
C LYS A 129 -9.12 4.82 10.62
N VAL A 130 -8.04 4.49 9.93
CA VAL A 130 -7.99 3.38 8.98
C VAL A 130 -6.91 2.41 9.41
N PHE A 131 -7.31 1.17 9.67
CA PHE A 131 -6.39 0.09 10.00
C PHE A 131 -6.60 -1.04 9.00
N VAL A 132 -5.54 -1.38 8.27
CA VAL A 132 -5.56 -2.42 7.25
C VAL A 132 -4.43 -3.38 7.55
N GLU A 133 -4.78 -4.61 7.91
CA GLU A 133 -3.85 -5.64 8.31
C GLU A 133 -4.05 -6.92 7.50
N SER A 134 -2.96 -7.60 7.14
CA SER A 134 -3.00 -8.89 6.43
C SER A 134 -3.98 -8.87 5.25
N THR A 135 -3.99 -7.76 4.51
CA THR A 135 -4.96 -7.48 3.44
C THR A 135 -4.28 -7.51 2.09
N LYS A 136 -4.95 -8.07 1.08
CA LYS A 136 -4.42 -8.22 -0.28
C LYS A 136 -5.26 -7.43 -1.27
N PHE A 137 -4.60 -6.78 -2.21
CA PHE A 137 -5.19 -6.14 -3.38
C PHE A 137 -4.57 -6.79 -4.62
N THR A 138 -5.33 -7.65 -5.29
CA THR A 138 -4.87 -8.44 -6.44
C THR A 138 -5.80 -8.30 -7.65
N ASN A 139 -5.33 -8.73 -8.82
CA ASN A 139 -6.14 -8.80 -10.05
C ASN A 139 -6.76 -7.45 -10.46
N GLY A 140 -6.01 -6.35 -10.32
CA GLY A 140 -6.45 -5.00 -10.66
C GLY A 140 -7.09 -4.23 -9.51
N ALA A 141 -7.24 -4.84 -8.32
CA ALA A 141 -7.75 -4.12 -7.15
C ALA A 141 -6.75 -3.07 -6.66
N GLN A 142 -7.25 -1.90 -6.22
CA GLN A 142 -6.43 -0.73 -5.91
C GLN A 142 -6.60 -0.23 -4.48
N LEU A 143 -5.56 0.42 -3.96
CA LEU A 143 -5.59 1.14 -2.67
C LEU A 143 -5.24 2.61 -2.92
N LEU A 144 -6.28 3.43 -3.03
CA LEU A 144 -6.20 4.86 -3.29
C LEU A 144 -6.93 5.61 -2.18
N MET A 145 -6.26 6.56 -1.53
CA MET A 145 -6.84 7.29 -0.40
C MET A 145 -6.45 8.76 -0.39
N ASP A 146 -7.45 9.63 -0.27
CA ASP A 146 -7.26 11.06 -0.03
C ASP A 146 -7.85 11.41 1.34
N CYS A 147 -7.04 11.99 2.22
CA CYS A 147 -7.44 12.29 3.60
C CYS A 147 -6.95 13.67 4.06
N THR A 148 -7.81 14.41 4.77
CA THR A 148 -7.44 15.71 5.36
C THR A 148 -6.78 15.58 6.74
N GLY A 149 -6.96 14.43 7.38
CA GLY A 149 -6.46 14.12 8.71
C GLY A 149 -6.74 12.67 9.09
N GLY A 150 -6.73 12.37 10.39
CA GLY A 150 -6.91 11.01 10.90
C GLY A 150 -5.59 10.23 10.89
N SER A 151 -5.69 8.90 10.86
CA SER A 151 -4.54 8.02 10.85
C SER A 151 -4.77 6.82 9.94
N ILE A 152 -3.75 6.42 9.20
CA ILE A 152 -3.74 5.20 8.38
C ILE A 152 -2.61 4.30 8.88
N SER A 153 -2.93 3.04 9.16
CA SER A 153 -1.94 2.00 9.46
C SER A 153 -2.13 0.84 8.49
N LEU A 154 -1.10 0.58 7.70
CA LEU A 154 -0.99 -0.57 6.80
C LEU A 154 0.00 -1.57 7.41
N ASN A 155 -0.47 -2.77 7.76
CA ASN A 155 0.36 -3.82 8.32
C ASN A 155 0.25 -5.10 7.49
N ALA A 156 1.37 -5.66 7.04
CA ALA A 156 1.36 -6.89 6.23
C ALA A 156 0.41 -6.81 5.01
N VAL A 157 0.33 -5.63 4.38
CA VAL A 157 -0.50 -5.39 3.21
C VAL A 157 0.25 -5.81 1.94
N HIS A 158 -0.48 -6.40 0.99
CA HIS A 158 0.03 -6.72 -0.33
C HIS A 158 -0.80 -6.01 -1.40
N ALA A 159 -0.14 -5.35 -2.35
CA ALA A 159 -0.80 -4.74 -3.49
C ALA A 159 -0.01 -5.02 -4.78
N THR A 160 -0.71 -5.53 -5.78
CA THR A 160 -0.15 -5.72 -7.13
C THR A 160 -0.24 -4.47 -7.99
N GLU A 161 -1.13 -3.55 -7.62
CA GLU A 161 -1.27 -2.21 -8.22
C GLU A 161 -0.57 -1.14 -7.36
N PRO A 162 -0.24 0.02 -7.93
CA PRO A 162 0.35 1.12 -7.15
C PRO A 162 -0.56 1.54 -6.00
N VAL A 163 0.02 1.65 -4.80
CA VAL A 163 -0.67 2.22 -3.63
C VAL A 163 -0.47 3.72 -3.62
N VAL A 164 -1.57 4.48 -3.45
CA VAL A 164 -1.54 5.94 -3.44
C VAL A 164 -2.24 6.48 -2.20
N ILE A 165 -1.52 7.23 -1.37
CA ILE A 165 -2.06 7.88 -0.17
C ILE A 165 -1.70 9.36 -0.19
N ARG A 166 -2.72 10.24 -0.15
CA ARG A 166 -2.53 11.68 -0.17
C ARG A 166 -3.13 12.35 1.07
N GLY A 167 -2.32 13.17 1.71
CA GLY A 167 -2.73 14.16 2.69
C GLY A 167 -3.19 15.44 1.98
N ILE A 168 -4.50 15.69 1.99
CA ILE A 168 -5.10 16.89 1.37
C ILE A 168 -5.10 18.03 2.40
N PRO A 169 -4.61 19.23 2.06
CA PRO A 169 -4.73 20.41 2.93
C PRO A 169 -6.19 20.69 3.30
N ARG A 170 -6.43 21.14 4.53
CA ARG A 170 -7.77 21.55 5.00
C ARG A 170 -8.15 22.94 4.50
N SER A 171 -7.16 23.76 4.19
CA SER A 171 -7.27 25.07 3.56
C SER A 171 -5.88 25.54 3.10
N ASP A 172 -5.81 26.68 2.43
CA ASP A 172 -4.54 27.31 2.00
C ASP A 172 -3.59 27.63 3.18
N LYS A 173 -4.14 27.72 4.39
CA LYS A 173 -3.38 28.05 5.61
C LYS A 173 -3.13 26.84 6.52
N ALA A 174 -3.79 25.71 6.26
CA ALA A 174 -3.74 24.54 7.11
C ALA A 174 -3.47 23.28 6.29
N GLY A 175 -2.25 22.76 6.39
CA GLY A 175 -1.88 21.48 5.80
C GLY A 175 -2.69 20.29 6.36
N SER A 176 -2.49 19.12 5.74
CA SER A 176 -3.05 17.87 6.23
C SER A 176 -2.52 17.56 7.62
N THR A 177 -3.34 16.92 8.46
CA THR A 177 -2.91 16.37 9.75
C THR A 177 -2.85 14.84 9.73
N LEU A 178 -2.81 14.23 8.54
CA LEU A 178 -2.78 12.79 8.38
C LEU A 178 -1.47 12.20 8.91
N GLU A 179 -1.57 11.13 9.68
CA GLU A 179 -0.46 10.31 10.13
C GLU A 179 -0.52 8.94 9.43
N LEU A 180 0.60 8.49 8.88
CA LEU A 180 0.68 7.27 8.09
C LEU A 180 1.75 6.33 8.64
N GLN A 181 1.38 5.09 8.91
CA GLN A 181 2.28 4.01 9.25
C GLN A 181 2.14 2.87 8.24
N ILE A 182 3.26 2.45 7.68
CA ILE A 182 3.36 1.34 6.74
C ILE A 182 4.39 0.37 7.30
N LEU A 183 3.91 -0.75 7.81
CA LEU A 183 4.68 -1.67 8.64
C LEU A 183 4.65 -3.06 8.03
N SER A 184 5.81 -3.71 7.96
CA SER A 184 5.93 -5.14 7.71
C SER A 184 5.19 -5.64 6.46
N CYS A 185 5.06 -4.81 5.43
CA CYS A 185 4.52 -5.20 4.12
C CYS A 185 5.62 -5.94 3.35
N GLN A 186 5.98 -7.13 3.85
CA GLN A 186 7.19 -7.86 3.49
C GLN A 186 7.03 -8.74 2.24
N GLY A 187 8.14 -8.87 1.50
CA GLY A 187 8.29 -9.80 0.40
C GLY A 187 8.80 -11.17 0.83
N LYS A 188 7.88 -12.16 0.86
CA LYS A 188 8.05 -13.61 0.58
C LYS A 188 7.25 -14.50 1.55
N GLU A 189 6.50 -15.46 0.99
CA GLU A 189 6.25 -16.76 1.65
C GLU A 189 7.26 -17.78 1.10
N ARG A 190 7.68 -18.76 1.92
CA ARG A 190 8.76 -19.72 1.63
C ARG A 190 8.73 -20.31 0.21
N ASN A 191 7.55 -20.50 -0.38
CA ASN A 191 7.30 -21.01 -1.74
C ASN A 191 6.22 -20.20 -2.53
N GLY A 192 6.00 -18.92 -2.20
CA GLY A 192 4.91 -18.10 -2.78
C GLY A 192 5.40 -16.89 -3.60
N PRO A 193 4.51 -16.28 -4.42
CA PRO A 193 4.82 -15.05 -5.15
C PRO A 193 5.14 -13.89 -4.18
N TYR A 194 5.86 -12.88 -4.67
CA TYR A 194 6.23 -11.70 -3.89
C TYR A 194 4.99 -11.00 -3.31
N LYS A 195 4.93 -10.88 -1.98
CA LYS A 195 3.93 -10.13 -1.22
C LYS A 195 4.53 -8.78 -0.77
N GLY A 196 3.75 -7.74 -0.48
CA GLY A 196 4.23 -6.34 -0.34
C GLY A 196 3.76 -5.45 -1.49
N PHE A 197 4.39 -4.29 -1.71
CA PHE A 197 3.99 -3.36 -2.78
C PHE A 197 4.81 -3.61 -4.04
N THR A 198 4.24 -4.31 -5.03
CA THR A 198 5.01 -4.75 -6.20
C THR A 198 4.97 -3.79 -7.38
N ALA A 199 4.01 -2.86 -7.42
CA ALA A 199 3.87 -1.88 -8.50
C ALA A 199 4.25 -0.44 -8.11
N GLY A 200 4.48 -0.19 -6.82
CA GLY A 200 4.93 1.11 -6.34
C GLY A 200 4.17 1.59 -5.10
N LEU A 201 4.65 2.70 -4.56
CA LEU A 201 4.06 3.35 -3.40
C LEU A 201 4.20 4.87 -3.56
N ILE A 202 3.09 5.59 -3.59
CA ILE A 202 3.06 7.04 -3.70
C ILE A 202 2.42 7.60 -2.43
N VAL A 203 3.18 8.41 -1.70
CA VAL A 203 2.75 9.09 -0.48
C VAL A 203 2.98 10.59 -0.64
N GLU A 204 1.93 11.38 -0.53
CA GLU A 204 1.96 12.81 -0.81
C GLU A 204 1.31 13.63 0.31
N GLY A 205 1.93 14.75 0.71
CA GLY A 205 1.28 15.75 1.57
C GLY A 205 0.92 15.27 2.99
N VAL A 206 1.48 14.13 3.44
CA VAL A 206 1.18 13.54 4.74
C VAL A 206 2.04 14.22 5.82
N LYS A 207 1.45 14.53 6.98
CA LYS A 207 2.13 15.25 8.06
C LYS A 207 3.32 14.45 8.59
N GLU A 208 3.11 13.16 8.86
CA GLU A 208 4.13 12.24 9.38
C GLU A 208 3.96 10.87 8.73
N VAL A 209 5.06 10.33 8.20
CA VAL A 209 5.10 9.04 7.52
C VAL A 209 6.15 8.16 8.17
N LEU A 210 5.75 6.98 8.62
CA LEU A 210 6.66 5.90 9.02
C LEU A 210 6.54 4.77 8.01
N VAL A 211 7.63 4.44 7.34
CA VAL A 211 7.73 3.28 6.43
C VAL A 211 8.78 2.36 6.99
N ARG A 212 8.34 1.26 7.62
CA ARG A 212 9.22 0.31 8.30
C ARG A 212 9.08 -1.13 7.82
N ASN A 213 10.20 -1.77 7.50
CA ASN A 213 10.27 -3.20 7.16
C ASN A 213 9.42 -3.61 5.95
N ASN A 214 9.43 -2.81 4.89
CA ASN A 214 8.59 -3.04 3.71
C ASN A 214 9.40 -3.48 2.48
N TYR A 215 8.74 -4.23 1.59
CA TYR A 215 9.17 -4.43 0.22
C TYR A 215 8.53 -3.37 -0.68
N LEU A 216 9.35 -2.55 -1.33
CA LEU A 216 8.92 -1.48 -2.23
C LEU A 216 9.44 -1.78 -3.63
N GLY A 217 8.61 -2.35 -4.50
CA GLY A 217 8.95 -2.66 -5.88
C GLY A 217 8.21 -1.80 -6.90
N GLY A 218 8.32 -2.20 -8.17
CA GLY A 218 7.63 -1.55 -9.28
C GLY A 218 8.45 -0.47 -9.94
N LYS A 219 7.78 0.40 -10.70
CA LYS A 219 8.47 1.48 -11.41
C LYS A 219 8.87 2.61 -10.47
N LEU A 220 7.99 2.99 -9.54
CA LEU A 220 8.16 4.20 -8.74
C LEU A 220 7.70 3.99 -7.30
N SER A 221 8.55 4.40 -6.36
CA SER A 221 8.11 4.76 -5.02
C SER A 221 8.44 6.23 -4.76
N ARG A 222 7.45 7.01 -4.34
CA ARG A 222 7.59 8.47 -4.19
C ARG A 222 7.02 8.95 -2.86
N PHE A 223 7.79 9.82 -2.20
CA PHE A 223 7.42 10.57 -1.02
C PHE A 223 7.49 12.06 -1.36
N LEU A 224 6.35 12.66 -1.67
CA LEU A 224 6.23 14.05 -2.13
C LEU A 224 5.64 14.95 -1.03
N ASN A 225 6.32 16.05 -0.69
CA ASN A 225 5.82 17.11 0.20
C ASN A 225 5.30 16.59 1.56
N ASN A 226 5.93 15.53 2.10
CA ASN A 226 5.55 14.99 3.40
C ASN A 226 6.23 15.76 4.53
N GLY A 227 5.52 16.05 5.62
CA GLY A 227 6.03 16.89 6.70
C GLY A 227 7.18 16.26 7.50
N ALA A 228 7.16 14.94 7.68
CA ALA A 228 8.24 14.13 8.22
C ALA A 228 8.18 12.73 7.61
N VAL A 229 9.34 12.13 7.34
CA VAL A 229 9.45 10.78 6.81
C VAL A 229 10.51 10.02 7.60
N ASP A 230 10.11 8.91 8.20
CA ASP A 230 11.01 7.93 8.81
C ASP A 230 11.00 6.66 7.95
N PHE A 231 12.07 6.48 7.18
CA PHE A 231 12.24 5.40 6.22
C PHE A 231 13.28 4.41 6.73
N ASP A 232 12.81 3.33 7.34
CA ASP A 232 13.60 2.44 8.20
C ASP A 232 13.45 0.98 7.81
N GLY A 233 14.52 0.23 7.62
CA GLY A 233 14.40 -1.22 7.46
C GLY A 233 13.82 -1.67 6.11
N ASN A 234 13.79 -0.82 5.08
CA ASN A 234 13.08 -1.13 3.84
C ASN A 234 13.96 -1.82 2.80
N ASN A 235 13.32 -2.66 1.97
CA ASN A 235 13.86 -3.23 0.76
C ASN A 235 13.38 -2.40 -0.44
N ALA A 236 14.17 -1.38 -0.81
CA ALA A 236 13.85 -0.50 -1.91
C ALA A 236 14.30 -1.12 -3.24
N ARG A 237 13.34 -1.62 -4.02
CA ARG A 237 13.52 -2.27 -5.33
C ARG A 237 12.80 -1.56 -6.47
N SER A 238 12.03 -0.52 -6.18
CA SER A 238 11.43 0.33 -7.21
C SER A 238 12.52 0.87 -8.12
N VAL A 239 12.30 0.91 -9.43
CA VAL A 239 13.29 1.44 -10.39
C VAL A 239 13.72 2.84 -9.96
N ASP A 240 12.75 3.72 -9.73
CA ASP A 240 12.94 5.04 -9.14
C ASP A 240 12.39 5.07 -7.71
N LEU A 241 13.21 5.54 -6.77
CA LEU A 241 12.81 5.92 -5.42
C LEU A 241 13.02 7.42 -5.24
N GLU A 242 11.98 8.16 -4.92
CA GLU A 242 12.02 9.62 -4.88
C GLU A 242 11.52 10.17 -3.54
N PHE A 243 12.31 11.08 -2.97
CA PHE A 243 11.92 11.94 -1.86
C PHE A 243 12.00 13.38 -2.39
N ILE A 244 10.86 14.06 -2.45
CA ILE A 244 10.72 15.36 -3.10
C ILE A 244 10.04 16.32 -2.13
N MET A 245 10.64 17.49 -1.93
CA MET A 245 10.00 18.63 -1.27
C MET A 245 10.01 19.81 -2.24
N GLU A 246 8.85 20.35 -2.58
CA GLU A 246 8.74 21.50 -3.48
C GLU A 246 9.10 22.82 -2.80
N TYR A 247 9.16 22.83 -1.46
CA TYR A 247 9.54 23.99 -0.69
C TYR A 247 10.98 23.85 -0.15
N PRO A 248 11.75 24.94 -0.15
CA PRO A 248 13.08 24.88 0.40
C PRO A 248 13.03 24.67 1.91
N LYS A 249 13.90 23.76 2.38
CA LYS A 249 14.25 23.48 3.78
C LYS A 249 13.52 22.38 4.54
N ASP A 250 12.72 21.57 3.85
CA ASP A 250 11.89 20.55 4.51
C ASP A 250 12.58 19.19 4.73
N PHE A 251 13.81 18.99 4.24
CA PHE A 251 14.52 17.71 4.38
C PHE A 251 15.04 17.40 5.79
N LYS A 252 15.03 18.37 6.71
CA LYS A 252 15.51 18.18 8.09
C LYS A 252 14.74 17.10 8.86
N ARG A 253 13.50 16.79 8.45
CA ARG A 253 12.62 15.80 9.10
C ARG A 253 12.54 14.48 8.32
N VAL A 254 13.42 14.29 7.34
CA VAL A 254 13.55 13.03 6.61
C VAL A 254 14.70 12.22 7.23
N LYS A 255 14.39 10.99 7.64
CA LYS A 255 15.35 10.01 8.16
C LYS A 255 15.34 8.80 7.25
N VAL A 256 16.53 8.35 6.89
CA VAL A 256 16.73 7.19 6.01
C VAL A 256 17.79 6.31 6.65
N HIS A 257 17.41 5.12 7.10
CA HIS A 257 18.35 4.21 7.74
C HIS A 257 17.96 2.74 7.64
N ASN A 258 18.93 1.85 7.86
CA ASN A 258 18.72 0.41 7.84
C ASN A 258 18.06 -0.08 6.54
N CYS A 259 18.40 0.51 5.38
CA CYS A 259 17.75 0.16 4.12
C CYS A 259 18.65 -0.67 3.20
N ASP A 260 18.03 -1.56 2.42
CA ASP A 260 18.63 -2.23 1.26
C ASP A 260 18.18 -1.50 -0.01
N PHE A 261 19.09 -0.76 -0.66
CA PHE A 261 18.81 -0.03 -1.89
C PHE A 261 19.22 -0.83 -3.14
N ARG A 262 18.21 -1.35 -3.84
CA ARG A 262 18.29 -2.02 -5.15
C ARG A 262 17.66 -1.20 -6.27
N SER A 263 17.16 -0.01 -5.95
CA SER A 263 16.64 0.93 -6.93
C SER A 263 17.72 1.32 -7.94
N GLN A 264 17.35 1.58 -9.19
CA GLN A 264 18.32 2.10 -10.15
C GLN A 264 18.65 3.56 -9.84
N ARG A 265 17.66 4.31 -9.35
CA ARG A 265 17.81 5.73 -9.01
C ARG A 265 17.15 6.02 -7.67
N VAL A 266 17.85 6.75 -6.82
CA VAL A 266 17.37 7.27 -5.54
C VAL A 266 17.54 8.78 -5.56
N LYS A 267 16.43 9.50 -5.71
CA LYS A 267 16.42 10.96 -5.83
C LYS A 267 16.01 11.60 -4.51
N PHE A 268 16.79 12.57 -4.07
CA PHE A 268 16.45 13.46 -2.97
C PHE A 268 16.46 14.89 -3.50
N TYR A 269 15.30 15.54 -3.56
CA TYR A 269 15.18 16.85 -4.21
C TYR A 269 14.43 17.87 -3.36
N ALA A 270 15.04 19.04 -3.21
CA ALA A 270 14.36 20.28 -2.86
C ALA A 270 14.88 21.42 -3.75
N PRO A 271 14.13 22.50 -3.98
CA PRO A 271 14.68 23.66 -4.66
C PRO A 271 15.85 24.26 -3.87
N GLY A 272 16.94 24.59 -4.58
CA GLY A 272 18.07 25.34 -4.02
C GLY A 272 17.65 26.72 -3.53
N THR A 273 18.33 27.23 -2.49
CA THR A 273 18.06 28.57 -1.93
C THR A 273 19.19 29.58 -2.20
N GLY A 274 20.17 29.21 -3.03
CA GLY A 274 21.45 29.92 -3.15
C GLY A 274 22.35 29.82 -1.90
N LYS A 275 21.85 29.21 -0.82
CA LYS A 275 22.63 28.86 0.39
C LYS A 275 23.14 27.43 0.27
N LYS A 276 24.02 27.04 1.20
CA LYS A 276 24.54 25.69 1.33
C LYS A 276 23.40 24.65 1.33
N ALA A 277 23.54 23.63 0.49
CA ALA A 277 22.60 22.52 0.41
C ALA A 277 22.40 21.84 1.78
N GLN A 278 21.17 21.40 2.03
CA GLN A 278 20.81 20.70 3.25
C GLN A 278 21.38 19.30 3.24
N ARG A 279 22.00 18.90 4.35
CA ARG A 279 22.55 17.57 4.48
C ARG A 279 21.45 16.58 4.84
N LEU A 280 21.22 15.59 3.99
CA LEU A 280 20.49 14.38 4.34
C LEU A 280 21.49 13.28 4.67
N VAL A 281 21.30 12.61 5.80
CA VAL A 281 22.15 11.49 6.21
C VAL A 281 21.42 10.18 5.94
N ILE A 282 22.07 9.30 5.18
CA ILE A 282 21.68 7.89 5.07
C ILE A 282 22.58 7.08 6.00
N ASP A 283 21.98 6.39 6.96
CA ASP A 283 22.69 5.62 7.98
C ASP A 283 22.49 4.12 7.80
N HIS A 284 23.51 3.34 8.16
CA HIS A 284 23.50 1.88 8.21
C HIS A 284 22.76 1.22 7.03
N SER A 285 23.15 1.50 5.79
CA SER A 285 22.42 1.04 4.61
C SER A 285 23.31 0.30 3.62
N TRP A 286 22.72 -0.63 2.88
CA TRP A 286 23.37 -1.39 1.82
C TRP A 286 22.93 -0.89 0.45
N PHE A 287 23.82 -0.94 -0.54
CA PHE A 287 23.56 -0.49 -1.90
C PHE A 287 24.03 -1.56 -2.89
N ASP A 288 23.22 -1.83 -3.92
CA ASP A 288 23.53 -2.84 -4.95
C ASP A 288 24.72 -2.42 -5.85
N THR A 289 25.03 -1.12 -5.89
CA THR A 289 26.13 -0.56 -6.69
C THR A 289 27.50 -0.66 -6.04
N GLY A 290 27.59 -1.09 -4.76
CA GLY A 290 28.86 -1.28 -4.07
C GLY A 290 28.92 -0.67 -2.66
N THR A 291 30.12 -0.59 -2.10
CA THR A 291 30.37 -0.13 -0.72
C THR A 291 31.09 1.22 -0.63
N GLU A 292 31.58 1.74 -1.77
CA GLU A 292 32.28 3.02 -1.84
C GLU A 292 31.31 4.18 -2.07
N ALA A 293 31.37 5.20 -1.21
CA ALA A 293 30.47 6.34 -1.25
C ALA A 293 30.45 7.09 -2.60
N ALA A 294 31.62 7.26 -3.23
CA ALA A 294 31.73 7.96 -4.52
C ALA A 294 31.05 7.17 -5.65
N VAL A 295 31.24 5.85 -5.69
CA VAL A 295 30.64 4.95 -6.67
C VAL A 295 29.11 4.95 -6.52
N ILE A 296 28.61 4.79 -5.29
CA ILE A 296 27.17 4.80 -5.00
C ILE A 296 26.53 6.13 -5.44
N LYS A 297 27.18 7.27 -5.13
CA LYS A 297 26.68 8.58 -5.53
C LYS A 297 26.58 8.71 -7.05
N ALA A 298 27.66 8.40 -7.76
CA ALA A 298 27.70 8.52 -9.22
C ALA A 298 26.70 7.60 -9.94
N ALA A 299 26.47 6.40 -9.39
CA ALA A 299 25.64 5.39 -10.04
C ALA A 299 24.15 5.49 -9.70
N GLN A 300 23.80 5.83 -8.45
CA GLN A 300 22.44 5.61 -7.93
C GLN A 300 21.79 6.86 -7.31
N ILE A 301 22.56 7.81 -6.77
CA ILE A 301 22.00 8.94 -6.01
C ILE A 301 21.85 10.17 -6.91
N ILE A 302 20.68 10.79 -6.89
CA ILE A 302 20.45 12.11 -7.48
C ILE A 302 20.28 13.14 -6.36
N ASP A 303 21.31 13.96 -6.15
CA ASP A 303 21.40 15.02 -5.13
C ASP A 303 22.14 16.26 -5.69
N ASN A 304 22.55 17.19 -4.82
CA ASN A 304 23.29 18.42 -5.15
C ASN A 304 24.65 18.19 -5.82
N ASP A 305 25.34 17.06 -5.57
CA ASP A 305 26.63 16.78 -6.22
C ASP A 305 26.42 16.45 -7.72
N VAL A 306 25.25 15.90 -8.08
CA VAL A 306 24.87 15.58 -9.48
C VAL A 306 24.17 16.76 -10.16
N ASP A 307 23.32 17.48 -9.43
CA ASP A 307 22.58 18.64 -9.91
C ASP A 307 22.72 19.82 -8.93
N PRO A 308 23.58 20.82 -9.22
CA PRO A 308 23.81 21.95 -8.33
C PRO A 308 22.56 22.78 -8.02
N SER A 309 21.49 22.68 -8.81
CA SER A 309 20.21 23.36 -8.55
C SER A 309 19.40 22.69 -7.42
N ASN A 310 19.73 21.44 -7.09
CA ASN A 310 19.13 20.69 -6.02
C ASN A 310 19.63 21.17 -4.65
N GLY A 311 18.72 21.55 -3.77
CA GLY A 311 19.01 22.04 -2.43
C GLY A 311 19.38 20.96 -1.41
N VAL A 312 19.53 19.69 -1.80
CA VAL A 312 19.80 18.56 -0.90
C VAL A 312 21.12 17.89 -1.25
N LEU A 313 21.98 17.70 -0.26
CA LEU A 313 23.25 16.97 -0.37
C LEU A 313 23.20 15.71 0.50
N VAL A 314 23.36 14.54 -0.11
CA VAL A 314 23.39 13.27 0.60
C VAL A 314 24.76 13.04 1.21
N LYS A 315 24.78 12.54 2.45
CA LYS A 315 25.96 12.00 3.13
C LYS A 315 25.66 10.62 3.66
N PHE A 316 26.60 9.71 3.50
CA PHE A 316 26.52 8.39 4.12
C PHE A 316 27.22 8.41 5.47
N LYS A 317 26.56 7.89 6.50
CA LYS A 317 27.16 7.72 7.82
C LYS A 317 27.77 6.33 8.00
N LYS A 318 27.03 5.28 7.60
CA LYS A 318 27.51 3.90 7.60
C LYS A 318 26.95 3.17 6.39
N ILE A 319 27.84 2.64 5.56
CA ILE A 319 27.50 1.73 4.46
C ILE A 319 27.85 0.32 4.93
N VAL A 320 26.93 -0.61 4.81
CA VAL A 320 27.17 -2.01 5.18
C VAL A 320 27.59 -2.83 3.96
N PRO A 321 28.47 -3.83 4.10
CA PRO A 321 29.04 -4.56 2.97
C PRO A 321 28.10 -5.58 2.33
N ILE A 322 27.06 -5.99 3.05
CA ILE A 322 26.14 -7.06 2.64
C ILE A 322 24.70 -6.60 2.89
N ALA A 323 23.80 -6.98 1.99
CA ALA A 323 22.37 -6.76 2.15
C ALA A 323 21.87 -7.29 3.50
N MET A 324 21.08 -6.49 4.20
CA MET A 324 20.56 -6.86 5.52
C MET A 324 19.36 -7.81 5.42
N GLY A 325 18.72 -7.89 4.24
CA GLY A 325 17.54 -8.75 4.03
C GLY A 325 16.29 -8.25 4.75
N LEU A 326 16.27 -6.97 5.11
CA LEU A 326 15.14 -6.31 5.75
C LEU A 326 14.01 -6.14 4.73
N GLY A 327 12.75 -6.09 5.20
CA GLY A 327 11.57 -6.02 4.32
C GLY A 327 11.26 -7.32 3.55
N GLY A 328 11.94 -8.43 3.84
CA GLY A 328 11.79 -9.72 3.17
C GLY A 328 13.07 -10.18 2.48
N ARG A 329 13.37 -11.49 2.55
CA ARG A 329 14.65 -12.05 2.08
C ARG A 329 14.88 -11.70 0.61
N ALA A 330 16.03 -11.09 0.34
CA ALA A 330 16.68 -11.27 -0.94
C ALA A 330 16.82 -12.78 -1.16
N GLY A 331 16.16 -13.30 -2.19
CA GLY A 331 16.57 -14.59 -2.72
C GLY A 331 18.03 -14.45 -3.08
N SER A 332 18.90 -15.16 -2.36
CA SER A 332 20.22 -15.51 -2.86
C SER A 332 19.99 -16.14 -4.23
N LYS A 333 20.58 -15.54 -5.27
CA LYS A 333 20.85 -16.29 -6.50
C LYS A 333 21.74 -17.48 -6.15
#